data_AF-A0A946E1G7-F1
#
_entry.id   AF-A0A946E1G7-F1
#
_cell.length_a   1.000
_cell.length_b   1.000
_cell.length_c   1.000
_cell.angle_alpha   90.00
_cell.angle_beta   90.00
_cell.angle_gamma   90.00
#
_symmetry.space_group_name_H-M   'P 1'
#
loop_
_entity.id
_entity.type
_entity.pdbx_description
1 polymer ?
#
loop_
_entity_poly.entity_id
_entity_poly.type
_entity_poly.pdbx_seq_one_letter_code
_entity_poly.pdbx_strand_id
1 'polypeptide(L)'
;MTLPSGAAVICLGSSGLETAERLSASLPDAAVHGLARRVTADAAFDDTMEHLATLFAAGVPIIGVCAAGILIRAVAPLLDNKLTEGPVVAVSEDGASAVPLLGGHHGANTLARHCAEVLGGAAAITTAGDVRFSAALDAMPVG
;
A
#
# COMPACT_ATOMS: atom_id res chain seq x y z
N MET A 1 0.39 -12.53 -10.47
CA MET A 1 0.64 -11.10 -10.74
C MET A 1 1.97 -10.74 -10.11
N THR A 2 2.85 -10.03 -10.81
CA THR A 2 4.17 -9.62 -10.29
C THR A 2 3.98 -8.48 -9.28
N LEU A 3 4.84 -8.41 -8.26
CA LEU A 3 4.84 -7.29 -7.31
C LEU A 3 5.18 -5.98 -8.04
N PRO A 4 4.55 -4.86 -7.66
CA PRO A 4 4.89 -3.57 -8.24
C PRO A 4 6.29 -3.13 -7.80
N SER A 5 7.03 -2.46 -8.68
CA SER A 5 8.30 -1.80 -8.36
C SER A 5 8.09 -0.34 -7.97
N GLY A 6 9.08 0.27 -7.31
CA GLY A 6 9.04 1.70 -7.00
C GLY A 6 8.02 2.08 -5.93
N ALA A 7 7.64 1.14 -5.04
CA ALA A 7 6.64 1.41 -4.02
C ALA A 7 7.15 2.42 -2.97
N ALA A 8 6.32 3.38 -2.63
CA ALA A 8 6.56 4.32 -1.54
C ALA A 8 6.01 3.74 -0.23
N VAL A 9 6.91 3.42 0.71
CA VAL A 9 6.54 2.93 2.05
C VAL A 9 6.48 4.11 3.01
N ILE A 10 5.28 4.53 3.38
CA ILE A 10 5.04 5.75 4.16
C ILE A 10 5.14 5.45 5.65
N CYS A 11 6.03 6.18 6.34
CA CYS A 11 6.27 6.06 7.77
C CYS A 11 6.02 7.42 8.47
N LEU A 12 5.10 7.44 9.43
CA LEU A 12 4.66 8.68 10.11
C LEU A 12 5.22 8.85 11.52
N GLY A 13 6.01 7.91 12.02
CA GLY A 13 6.56 7.90 13.36
C GLY A 13 7.52 6.74 13.59
N SER A 14 8.35 6.85 14.62
CA SER A 14 9.39 5.86 14.93
C SER A 14 8.86 4.47 15.25
N SER A 15 7.62 4.35 15.75
CA SER A 15 6.97 3.07 16.06
C SER A 15 6.76 2.19 14.84
N GLY A 16 6.57 2.78 13.65
CA GLY A 16 6.38 2.05 12.39
C GLY A 16 7.63 1.90 11.55
N LEU A 17 8.79 2.42 11.99
CA LEU A 17 10.00 2.49 11.15
C LEU A 17 10.55 1.09 10.81
N GLU A 18 10.69 0.22 11.80
CA GLU A 18 11.17 -1.16 11.56
C GLU A 18 10.27 -1.90 10.56
N THR A 19 8.94 -1.78 10.72
CA THR A 19 7.96 -2.35 9.79
C THR A 19 8.13 -1.78 8.37
N ALA A 20 8.32 -0.46 8.25
CA ALA A 20 8.52 0.20 6.96
C ALA A 20 9.82 -0.25 6.27
N GLU A 21 10.93 -0.32 7.00
CA GLU A 21 12.23 -0.76 6.49
C GLU A 21 12.18 -2.21 6.01
N ARG A 22 11.56 -3.11 6.78
CA ARG A 22 11.38 -4.52 6.39
C ARG A 22 10.57 -4.66 5.11
N LEU A 23 9.50 -3.89 4.96
CA LEU A 23 8.68 -3.89 3.75
C LEU A 23 9.47 -3.35 2.54
N SER A 24 10.15 -2.21 2.70
CA SER A 24 10.95 -1.60 1.63
C SER A 24 12.04 -2.55 1.14
N ALA A 25 12.76 -3.21 2.06
CA ALA A 25 13.82 -4.17 1.72
C ALA A 25 13.30 -5.43 0.98
N SER A 26 12.00 -5.72 1.06
CA SER A 26 11.38 -6.89 0.43
C SER A 26 10.81 -6.60 -0.97
N LEU A 27 10.87 -5.35 -1.43
CA LEU A 27 10.23 -4.89 -2.67
C LEU A 27 11.26 -4.27 -3.63
N PRO A 28 11.13 -4.49 -4.95
CA PRO A 28 12.07 -3.95 -5.92
C PRO A 28 11.91 -2.42 -6.03
N ASP A 29 13.03 -1.71 -5.92
CA ASP A 29 13.14 -0.25 -6.03
C ASP A 29 12.21 0.52 -5.08
N ALA A 30 11.78 -0.10 -3.98
CA ALA A 30 10.97 0.56 -2.96
C ALA A 30 11.83 1.44 -2.06
N ALA A 31 11.23 2.53 -1.57
CA ALA A 31 11.88 3.47 -0.66
C ALA A 31 10.98 3.79 0.54
N VAL A 32 11.59 4.01 1.70
CA VAL A 32 10.88 4.53 2.87
C VAL A 32 10.75 6.05 2.72
N HIS A 33 9.51 6.52 2.73
CA HIS A 33 9.19 7.95 2.82
C HIS A 33 8.81 8.26 4.27
N GLY A 34 9.64 9.04 4.94
CA GLY A 34 9.48 9.40 6.35
C GLY A 34 8.97 10.83 6.53
N LEU A 35 8.07 11.04 7.50
CA LEU A 35 7.70 12.37 7.94
C LEU A 35 8.92 13.05 8.61
N ALA A 36 9.45 14.10 7.97
CA ALA A 36 10.79 14.66 8.23
C ALA A 36 11.05 15.00 9.70
N ARG A 37 10.04 15.53 10.39
CA ARG A 37 10.14 15.90 11.82
C ARG A 37 10.10 14.73 12.81
N ARG A 38 9.91 13.49 12.34
CA ARG A 38 9.71 12.30 13.18
C ARG A 38 10.60 11.11 12.82
N VAL A 39 11.01 11.00 11.56
CA VAL A 39 11.70 9.82 11.03
C VAL A 39 12.75 10.26 10.01
N THR A 40 13.96 9.70 10.12
CA THR A 40 14.98 9.75 9.05
C THR A 40 14.76 8.55 8.14
N ALA A 41 14.60 8.79 6.84
CA ALA A 41 14.28 7.77 5.84
C ALA A 41 14.93 8.11 4.48
N ASP A 42 14.77 7.24 3.48
CA ASP A 42 15.32 7.43 2.12
C ASP A 42 14.81 8.71 1.45
N ALA A 43 13.53 9.03 1.67
CA ALA A 43 12.92 10.29 1.27
C ALA A 43 12.20 10.93 2.48
N ALA A 44 12.32 12.25 2.61
CA ALA A 44 11.66 13.01 3.66
C ALA A 44 10.53 13.88 3.09
N PHE A 45 9.42 14.01 3.83
CA PHE A 45 8.33 14.93 3.49
C PHE A 45 7.77 15.63 4.74
N ASP A 46 7.13 16.78 4.55
CA ASP A 46 6.61 17.62 5.65
C ASP A 46 5.09 17.49 5.85
N ASP A 47 4.34 17.42 4.75
CA ASP A 47 2.88 17.29 4.73
C ASP A 47 2.44 15.92 4.22
N THR A 48 1.79 15.15 5.09
CA THR A 48 1.34 13.79 4.79
C THR A 48 0.27 13.74 3.69
N MET A 49 -0.66 14.69 3.70
CA MET A 49 -1.81 14.67 2.80
C MET A 49 -1.38 15.03 1.38
N GLU A 50 -0.59 16.10 1.24
CA GLU A 50 -0.04 16.55 -0.03
C GLU A 50 0.90 15.50 -0.63
N HIS A 51 1.78 14.90 0.18
CA HIS A 51 2.73 13.89 -0.30
C HIS A 51 2.03 12.64 -0.82
N LEU A 52 1.06 12.10 -0.06
CA LEU A 52 0.26 10.95 -0.47
C LEU A 52 -0.55 11.24 -1.74
N ALA A 53 -1.18 12.41 -1.82
CA ALA A 53 -1.94 12.84 -3.00
C ALA A 53 -1.04 12.93 -4.24
N THR A 54 0.17 13.47 -4.10
CA THR A 54 1.16 13.59 -5.17
C THR A 54 1.62 12.23 -5.67
N LEU A 55 1.97 11.31 -4.76
CA LEU A 55 2.37 9.94 -5.11
C LEU A 55 1.23 9.20 -5.82
N PHE A 56 0.01 9.31 -5.31
CA PHE A 56 -1.16 8.65 -5.88
C PHE A 56 -1.46 9.17 -7.29
N ALA A 57 -1.44 10.50 -7.49
CA ALA A 57 -1.63 11.11 -8.81
C ALA A 57 -0.53 10.71 -9.81
N ALA A 58 0.69 10.44 -9.34
CA ALA A 58 1.80 9.94 -10.15
C ALA A 58 1.72 8.42 -10.43
N GLY A 59 0.71 7.72 -9.91
CA GLY A 59 0.55 6.27 -10.08
C GLY A 59 1.55 5.44 -9.27
N VAL A 60 2.21 6.05 -8.28
CA VAL A 60 3.16 5.34 -7.41
C VAL A 60 2.39 4.38 -6.49
N PRO A 61 2.80 3.10 -6.40
CA PRO A 61 2.27 2.17 -5.40
C PRO A 61 2.52 2.67 -3.98
N ILE A 62 1.48 2.73 -3.14
CA ILE A 62 1.59 3.26 -1.78
C ILE A 62 1.35 2.16 -0.75
N ILE A 63 2.30 2.02 0.19
CA ILE A 63 2.13 1.22 1.40
C ILE A 63 2.23 2.15 2.60
N GLY A 64 1.11 2.42 3.28
CA GLY A 64 1.13 3.26 4.47
C GLY A 64 1.24 2.46 5.75
N VAL A 65 2.36 2.58 6.46
CA VAL A 65 2.54 2.06 7.83
C VAL A 65 1.91 3.07 8.80
N CYS A 66 0.58 3.14 8.78
CA CYS A 66 -0.22 4.09 9.54
C CYS A 66 -1.71 3.70 9.53
N ALA A 67 -2.54 4.50 10.21
CA ALA A 67 -4.00 4.32 10.16
C ALA A 67 -4.54 4.47 8.74
N ALA A 68 -5.34 3.50 8.28
CA ALA A 68 -5.96 3.50 6.95
C ALA A 68 -6.74 4.80 6.64
N GLY A 69 -7.37 5.41 7.65
CA GLY A 69 -8.11 6.65 7.49
C GLY A 69 -7.26 7.86 7.06
N ILE A 70 -5.94 7.83 7.26
CA ILE A 70 -5.03 8.86 6.72
C ILE A 70 -4.91 8.70 5.21
N LEU A 71 -4.60 7.48 4.76
CA LEU A 71 -4.49 7.14 3.34
C LEU A 71 -5.79 7.47 2.59
N ILE A 72 -6.93 7.00 3.10
CA ILE A 72 -8.25 7.22 2.48
C ILE A 72 -8.52 8.71 2.30
N ARG A 73 -8.31 9.53 3.33
CA ARG A 73 -8.59 10.97 3.24
C ARG A 73 -7.64 11.68 2.28
N ALA A 74 -6.39 11.24 2.17
CA ALA A 74 -5.40 11.86 1.29
C ALA A 74 -5.71 11.60 -0.18
N VAL A 75 -6.14 10.39 -0.53
CA VAL A 75 -6.42 10.00 -1.91
C VAL A 75 -7.86 10.25 -2.33
N ALA A 76 -8.81 10.38 -1.40
CA ALA A 76 -10.24 10.57 -1.69
C ALA A 76 -10.55 11.67 -2.73
N PRO A 77 -9.91 12.87 -2.69
CA PRO A 77 -10.17 13.92 -3.68
C PRO A 77 -9.71 13.58 -5.11
N LEU A 78 -8.91 12.53 -5.28
CA LEU A 78 -8.30 12.12 -6.54
C LEU A 78 -8.93 10.84 -7.12
N LEU A 79 -9.92 10.25 -6.44
CA LEU A 79 -10.60 9.06 -6.93
C LEU A 79 -11.47 9.39 -8.12
N ASP A 80 -11.36 8.59 -9.19
CA ASP A 80 -12.08 8.81 -10.44
C ASP A 80 -12.43 7.45 -11.08
N ASN A 81 -11.40 6.73 -11.54
CA ASN A 81 -11.57 5.45 -12.23
C ASN A 81 -10.76 4.33 -11.57
N LYS A 82 -11.48 3.40 -10.93
CA LYS A 82 -10.93 2.19 -10.29
C LYS A 82 -10.05 1.31 -11.20
N LEU A 83 -10.17 1.45 -12.52
CA LEU A 83 -9.40 0.70 -13.51
C LEU A 83 -8.05 1.34 -13.85
N THR A 84 -7.77 2.54 -13.35
CA THR A 84 -6.49 3.25 -13.59
C THR A 84 -5.77 3.62 -12.29
N GLU A 85 -6.46 3.59 -11.16
CA GLU A 85 -5.91 3.93 -9.84
C GLU A 85 -4.86 2.91 -9.36
N GLY A 86 -3.70 3.42 -8.93
CA GLY A 86 -2.60 2.61 -8.40
C GLY A 86 -2.96 1.92 -7.06
N PRO A 87 -2.19 0.89 -6.67
CA PRO A 87 -2.46 0.15 -5.45
C PRO A 87 -2.15 0.98 -4.21
N VAL A 88 -3.08 0.97 -3.24
CA VAL A 88 -2.90 1.58 -1.92
C VAL A 88 -3.18 0.53 -0.85
N VAL A 89 -2.21 0.28 0.03
CA VAL A 89 -2.29 -0.70 1.11
C VAL A 89 -2.00 -0.01 2.45
N ALA A 90 -2.86 -0.22 3.44
CA ALA A 90 -2.57 0.17 4.83
C ALA A 90 -1.94 -0.99 5.58
N VAL A 91 -0.89 -0.75 6.36
CA VAL A 91 -0.25 -1.72 7.24
C VAL A 91 -0.22 -1.16 8.65
N SER A 92 -0.61 -1.97 9.64
CA SER A 92 -0.48 -1.57 11.05
C SER A 92 0.98 -1.40 11.44
N GLU A 93 1.28 -0.51 12.38
CA GLU A 93 2.67 -0.23 12.79
C GLU A 93 3.38 -1.48 13.33
N ASP A 94 2.65 -2.38 13.99
CA ASP A 94 3.12 -3.68 14.49
C ASP A 94 3.18 -4.78 13.41
N GLY A 95 2.79 -4.48 12.17
CA GLY A 95 2.77 -5.41 11.05
C GLY A 95 1.71 -6.52 11.10
N ALA A 96 0.84 -6.52 12.12
CA ALA A 96 -0.15 -7.58 12.32
C ALA A 96 -1.23 -7.62 11.22
N SER A 97 -1.51 -6.50 10.55
CA SER A 97 -2.56 -6.40 9.53
C SER A 97 -2.11 -5.62 8.31
N ALA A 98 -2.38 -6.16 7.11
CA ALA A 98 -2.22 -5.50 5.83
C ALA A 98 -3.58 -5.43 5.11
N VAL A 99 -4.09 -4.22 4.87
CA VAL A 99 -5.42 -3.96 4.33
C VAL A 99 -5.30 -3.31 2.96
N PRO A 100 -5.63 -4.00 1.86
CA PRO A 100 -5.71 -3.37 0.55
C PRO A 100 -6.92 -2.43 0.51
N LEU A 101 -6.70 -1.17 0.15
CA LEU A 101 -7.72 -0.11 0.14
C LEU A 101 -8.23 0.20 -1.27
N LEU A 102 -7.31 0.32 -2.24
CA LEU A 102 -7.57 0.74 -3.62
C LEU A 102 -6.66 0.00 -4.60
N GLY A 103 -7.02 0.00 -5.88
CA GLY A 103 -6.16 -0.56 -6.94
C GLY A 103 -6.10 -2.09 -6.97
N GLY A 104 -7.20 -2.78 -6.67
CA GLY A 104 -7.28 -4.24 -6.71
C GLY A 104 -6.87 -4.84 -8.06
N HIS A 105 -7.26 -4.20 -9.17
CA HIS A 105 -6.87 -4.58 -10.53
C HIS A 105 -5.38 -4.33 -10.84
N HIS A 106 -4.70 -3.52 -10.03
CA HIS A 106 -3.27 -3.21 -10.15
C HIS A 106 -2.44 -3.88 -9.05
N GLY A 107 -2.98 -4.94 -8.43
CA GLY A 107 -2.21 -5.80 -7.56
C GLY A 107 -2.21 -5.42 -6.09
N ALA A 108 -3.12 -4.55 -5.62
CA ALA A 108 -3.21 -4.22 -4.20
C ALA A 108 -3.43 -5.45 -3.30
N ASN A 109 -4.22 -6.43 -3.74
CA ASN A 109 -4.43 -7.68 -3.00
C ASN A 109 -3.15 -8.54 -2.97
N THR A 110 -2.38 -8.56 -4.06
CA THR A 110 -1.07 -9.24 -4.11
C THR A 110 -0.07 -8.54 -3.19
N LEU A 111 -0.03 -7.21 -3.22
CA LEU A 111 0.84 -6.40 -2.39
C LEU A 111 0.52 -6.57 -0.89
N ALA A 112 -0.76 -6.60 -0.51
CA ALA A 112 -1.18 -6.85 0.86
C ALA A 112 -0.80 -8.25 1.35
N ARG A 113 -0.93 -9.29 0.52
CA ARG A 113 -0.47 -10.66 0.84
C ARG A 113 1.04 -10.69 1.07
N HIS A 114 1.80 -10.04 0.20
CA HIS A 114 3.25 -9.92 0.35
C HIS A 114 3.65 -9.20 1.64
N CYS A 115 3.01 -8.07 1.96
CA CYS A 115 3.24 -7.36 3.21
C CYS A 115 2.99 -8.27 4.43
N ALA A 116 1.88 -9.01 4.42
CA ALA A 116 1.55 -9.94 5.49
C ALA A 116 2.57 -11.08 5.62
N GLU A 117 3.04 -11.64 4.49
CA GLU A 117 4.07 -12.69 4.47
C GLU A 117 5.39 -12.20 5.07
N VAL A 118 5.86 -11.03 4.65
CA VAL A 118 7.12 -10.42 5.13
C VAL A 118 7.07 -10.10 6.62
N LEU A 119 5.90 -9.70 7.13
CA LEU A 119 5.73 -9.25 8.50
C LEU A 119 5.24 -10.35 9.45
N GLY A 120 4.79 -11.49 8.93
CA GLY A 120 4.14 -12.54 9.73
C GLY A 120 2.72 -12.18 10.18
N GLY A 121 2.08 -11.22 9.50
CA GLY A 121 0.74 -10.73 9.80
C GLY A 121 -0.35 -11.35 8.93
N ALA A 122 -1.51 -10.69 8.85
CA ALA A 122 -2.64 -11.13 8.02
C ALA A 122 -3.03 -10.09 6.96
N ALA A 123 -3.27 -10.56 5.74
CA ALA A 123 -3.86 -9.73 4.69
C ALA A 123 -5.40 -9.73 4.80
N ALA A 124 -5.99 -8.58 5.15
CA ALA A 124 -7.43 -8.42 5.35
C ALA A 124 -8.17 -8.18 4.02
N ILE A 125 -8.17 -9.19 3.15
CA ILE A 125 -8.78 -9.09 1.82
C ILE A 125 -10.30 -9.32 1.91
N THR A 126 -11.07 -8.35 1.43
CA THR A 126 -12.54 -8.37 1.47
C THR A 126 -13.18 -8.61 0.11
N THR A 127 -12.40 -8.56 -0.98
CA THR A 127 -12.92 -8.68 -2.34
C THR A 127 -13.43 -10.10 -2.59
N ALA A 128 -14.74 -10.25 -2.84
CA ALA A 128 -15.38 -11.56 -2.97
C ALA A 128 -14.77 -12.46 -4.05
N GLY A 129 -14.30 -11.88 -5.16
CA GLY A 129 -13.60 -12.60 -6.22
C GLY A 129 -12.29 -13.23 -5.73
N ASP A 130 -11.46 -12.45 -5.05
CA ASP A 130 -10.19 -12.93 -4.49
C ASP A 130 -10.37 -13.97 -3.39
N VAL A 131 -11.38 -13.79 -2.53
CA VAL A 131 -11.67 -14.73 -1.44
C VAL A 131 -12.17 -16.07 -1.98
N ARG A 132 -12.94 -16.05 -3.09
CA ARG A 132 -13.53 -17.27 -3.67
C ARG A 132 -12.63 -17.98 -4.68
N PHE A 133 -11.75 -17.27 -5.38
CA PHE A 133 -11.04 -17.81 -6.55
C PHE A 133 -9.51 -17.66 -6.49
N SER A 134 -8.93 -17.07 -5.44
CA SER A 134 -7.49 -16.87 -5.25
C SER A 134 -6.75 -16.15 -6.41
N ALA A 135 -7.46 -15.55 -7.36
CA ALA A 135 -6.93 -14.69 -8.41
C ALA A 135 -8.06 -13.79 -8.94
N ALA A 136 -7.71 -12.57 -9.33
CA ALA A 136 -8.62 -11.59 -9.89
C ALA A 136 -9.50 -12.19 -11.01
N LEU A 137 -10.82 -11.97 -10.90
CA LEU A 137 -11.83 -12.39 -11.86
C LEU A 137 -11.73 -11.61 -13.18
N ASP A 138 -10.69 -11.89 -13.98
CA ASP A 138 -10.66 -11.52 -15.40
C ASP A 138 -10.70 -12.74 -16.34
N ALA A 139 -11.12 -13.89 -15.81
CA ALA A 139 -11.41 -15.09 -16.61
C ALA A 139 -12.74 -15.72 -16.18
N MET A 140 -13.86 -15.06 -16.46
CA MET A 140 -15.15 -15.75 -16.48
C MET A 140 -15.15 -16.75 -17.65
N PRO A 141 -15.60 -18.00 -17.49
CA PRO A 141 -15.83 -18.87 -18.63
C PRO A 141 -16.93 -18.23 -19.48
N VAL A 142 -16.67 -18.09 -20.78
CA VAL A 142 -17.73 -17.77 -21.73
C VAL A 142 -18.72 -18.93 -21.67
N GLY A 143 -19.99 -18.63 -21.42
CA GLY A 143 -21.07 -19.61 -21.37
C GLY A 143 -21.28 -20.34 -22.68
#